data_AF-A0A7Y1SPV0-F1
#
_entry.id   AF-A0A7Y1SPV0-F1
#
_cell.length_a   1.000
_cell.length_b   1.000
_cell.length_c   1.000
_cell.angle_alpha   90.00
_cell.angle_beta   90.00
_cell.angle_gamma   90.00
#
_symmetry.space_group_name_H-M   'P 1'
#
loop_
_entity.id
_entity.type
_entity.pdbx_description
1 polymer ?
#
loop_
_entity_poly.entity_id
_entity_poly.type
_entity_poly.pdbx_seq_one_letter_code
_entity_poly.pdbx_strand_id
1 'polypeptide(L)' 'PELLWLDRMTASGQTITLSGRAFNTNAVANFLENLDRVPEFQEPVLQDASQTGQTYSFVIRFSFTHTPDTEGTDRASAAG' A
#
# COMPACT_ATOMS: atom_id res chain seq x y z
N PRO A 1 -9.81 -10.26 13.17
CA PRO A 1 -9.47 -9.79 11.81
C PRO A 1 -10.66 -9.07 11.20
N GLU A 2 -10.48 -7.83 10.77
CA GLU A 2 -11.53 -7.10 10.05
C GLU A 2 -11.51 -7.54 8.57
N LEU A 3 -12.70 -7.71 7.98
CA LEU A 3 -12.84 -8.24 6.62
C LEU A 3 -12.81 -7.10 5.60
N LEU A 4 -11.86 -7.20 4.69
CA LEU A 4 -11.66 -6.32 3.54
C LEU A 4 -11.21 -7.17 2.36
N TRP A 5 -11.58 -6.77 1.15
CA TRP A 5 -11.11 -7.39 -0.08
C TRP A 5 -10.74 -6.34 -1.12
N LEU A 6 -9.73 -6.66 -1.93
CA LEU A 6 -9.28 -5.83 -3.04
C LEU A 6 -10.06 -6.22 -4.29
N ASP A 7 -10.59 -5.22 -4.98
CA ASP A 7 -11.28 -5.40 -6.26
C ASP A 7 -10.34 -5.16 -7.44
N ARG A 8 -9.39 -4.23 -7.29
CA ARG A 8 -8.43 -3.87 -8.33
C ARG A 8 -7.16 -3.28 -7.74
N MET A 9 -6.05 -3.60 -8.38
CA MET A 9 -4.77 -2.94 -8.23
C MET A 9 -4.29 -2.45 -9.59
N THR A 10 -3.84 -1.21 -9.67
CA THR A 10 -3.18 -0.66 -10.86
C THR A 10 -1.82 -0.11 -10.47
N ALA A 11 -0.80 -0.44 -11.26
CA ALA A 11 0.55 0.08 -11.14
C ALA A 11 0.88 0.94 -12.36
N SER A 12 1.39 2.14 -12.14
CA SER A 12 1.85 3.05 -13.20
C SER A 12 3.14 3.72 -12.76
N GLY A 13 4.27 3.27 -13.30
CA GLY A 13 5.58 3.63 -12.78
C GLY A 13 5.72 3.17 -11.32
N GLN A 14 6.07 4.11 -10.43
CA GLN A 14 6.16 3.86 -8.99
C GLN A 14 4.83 4.05 -8.27
N THR A 15 3.79 4.56 -8.92
CA THR A 15 2.49 4.76 -8.27
C THR A 15 1.67 3.48 -8.28
N ILE A 16 1.19 3.09 -7.11
CA ILE A 16 0.18 2.05 -6.93
C ILE A 16 -1.15 2.69 -6.54
N THR A 17 -2.24 2.18 -7.13
CA THR A 17 -3.60 2.51 -6.70
C THR A 17 -4.36 1.23 -6.45
N LEU A 18 -4.91 1.11 -5.25
CA LEU A 18 -5.73 -0.01 -4.79
C LEU A 18 -7.17 0.48 -4.66
N SER A 19 -8.11 -0.31 -5.15
CA SER A 19 -9.52 -0.13 -4.84
C SER A 19 -10.10 -1.42 -4.31
N GLY A 20 -10.99 -1.32 -3.34
CA GLY A 20 -11.62 -2.48 -2.75
C GLY A 20 -12.85 -2.12 -1.94
N ARG A 21 -13.30 -3.09 -1.15
CA ARG A 21 -14.46 -2.96 -0.29
C ARG A 21 -14.17 -3.50 1.11
N ALA A 22 -14.84 -2.91 2.09
CA ALA A 22 -14.73 -3.27 3.49
C ALA A 22 -16.12 -3.28 4.16
N PHE A 23 -16.28 -4.05 5.24
CA PHE A 23 -17.55 -4.07 5.98
C PHE A 23 -17.78 -2.82 6.85
N ASN A 24 -16.73 -2.10 7.20
CA ASN A 24 -16.79 -0.89 8.00
C ASN A 24 -15.58 0.02 7.72
N THR A 25 -15.64 1.26 8.18
CA THR A 25 -14.56 2.25 8.00
C THR A 25 -13.31 1.92 8.81
N ASN A 26 -13.44 1.23 9.95
CA ASN A 26 -12.30 0.81 10.77
C ASN A 26 -11.38 -0.14 9.99
N ALA A 27 -11.96 -1.03 9.18
CA ALA A 27 -11.20 -1.95 8.34
C ALA A 27 -10.38 -1.21 7.27
N VAL A 28 -10.92 -0.12 6.73
CA VAL A 28 -10.20 0.75 5.78
C VAL A 28 -9.05 1.48 6.49
N ALA A 29 -9.30 2.04 7.68
CA ALA A 29 -8.28 2.72 8.47
C ALA A 29 -7.14 1.78 8.87
N ASN A 30 -7.47 0.61 9.42
CA ASN A 30 -6.49 -0.42 9.79
C ASN A 30 -5.68 -0.90 8.57
N PHE A 31 -6.31 -1.02 7.40
CA PHE A 31 -5.60 -1.38 6.17
C PHE A 31 -4.63 -0.28 5.74
N LEU A 32 -5.03 0.99 5.78
CA LEU A 32 -4.16 2.13 5.49
C LEU A 32 -2.97 2.20 6.45
N GLU A 33 -3.19 2.04 7.76
CA GLU A 33 -2.13 2.00 8.77
C GLU A 33 -1.14 0.87 8.54
N ASN A 34 -1.61 -0.29 8.08
CA ASN A 34 -0.73 -1.42 7.76
C ASN A 34 0.11 -1.14 6.50
N LEU A 35 -0.42 -0.41 5.52
CA LEU A 35 0.36 0.02 4.36
C LEU A 35 1.46 1.01 4.77
N ASP A 36 1.16 1.93 5.69
CA ASP A 36 2.11 2.93 6.20
C ASP A 36 3.30 2.31 6.96
N ARG A 37 3.12 1.09 7.48
CA ARG A 37 4.19 0.33 8.17
C ARG A 37 5.14 -0.39 7.22
N VAL A 38 4.87 -0.41 5.93
CA VAL A 38 5.74 -1.06 4.92
C VAL A 38 6.72 -0.01 4.40
N PRO A 39 8.03 -0.12 4.67
CA PRO A 39 9.01 0.89 4.29
C PRO A 39 9.06 1.20 2.79
N GLU A 40 8.77 0.22 1.94
CA GLU A 40 8.72 0.36 0.49
C GLU A 40 7.49 1.15 0.02
N PHE A 41 6.46 1.30 0.87
CA PHE A 41 5.21 1.98 0.52
C PHE A 41 5.21 3.40 1.09
N GLN A 42 5.59 4.33 0.22
CA GLN A 42 5.73 5.74 0.55
C GLN A 42 4.38 6.46 0.45
N GLU A 43 4.03 7.16 1.53
CA GLU A 43 2.89 8.08 1.63
C GLU A 43 1.56 7.45 1.16
N PRO A 44 1.07 6.39 1.82
CA PRO A 44 -0.26 5.87 1.52
C PRO A 44 -1.35 6.85 1.94
N VAL A 45 -2.21 7.19 0.99
CA VAL A 45 -3.30 8.15 1.17
C VAL A 45 -4.61 7.53 0.72
N LEU A 46 -5.62 7.62 1.57
CA LEU A 46 -7.01 7.32 1.23
C LEU A 46 -7.57 8.45 0.33
N GLN A 47 -7.83 8.12 -0.93
CA GLN A 47 -8.35 9.05 -1.93
C GLN A 47 -9.87 9.17 -1.87
N ASP A 48 -10.54 8.05 -1.64
CA ASP A 48 -12.00 7.99 -1.50
C ASP A 48 -12.39 6.88 -0.53
N ALA A 49 -13.46 7.11 0.21
CA ALA A 49 -14.15 6.11 1.02
C ALA A 49 -15.63 6.47 1.07
N SER A 50 -16.46 5.58 0.54
CA SER A 50 -17.89 5.83 0.36
C SER A 50 -18.69 4.58 0.68
N GLN A 51 -19.86 4.76 1.30
CA GLN A 51 -20.75 3.64 1.56
C GLN A 51 -21.44 3.21 0.26
N THR A 52 -21.28 1.93 -0.09
CA THR A 52 -21.92 1.28 -1.23
C THR A 52 -22.70 0.06 -0.72
N GLY A 53 -24.01 0.24 -0.57
CA GLY A 53 -24.91 -0.76 0.02
C GLY A 53 -24.54 -1.07 1.47
N GLN A 54 -24.25 -2.35 1.76
CA GLN A 54 -23.87 -2.84 3.09
C GLN A 54 -22.35 -2.76 3.36
N THR A 55 -21.59 -2.20 2.42
CA THR A 55 -20.12 -2.16 2.45
C THR A 55 -19.62 -0.76 2.19
N TYR A 56 -18.33 -0.52 2.39
CA TYR A 56 -17.64 0.71 2.04
C TYR A 56 -16.69 0.43 0.90
N SER A 57 -16.85 1.11 -0.23
CA SER A 57 -15.84 1.18 -1.28
C SER A 57 -14.73 2.13 -0.83
N PHE A 58 -13.49 1.79 -1.16
CA PHE A 58 -12.34 2.65 -0.89
C PHE A 58 -11.38 2.68 -2.07
N VAL A 59 -10.61 3.76 -2.16
CA VAL A 59 -9.48 3.92 -3.07
C VAL A 59 -8.29 4.44 -2.27
N ILE A 60 -7.16 3.74 -2.32
CA ILE A 60 -5.90 4.14 -1.69
C ILE A 60 -4.84 4.28 -2.77
N ARG A 61 -4.02 5.33 -2.68
CA ARG A 61 -2.89 5.58 -3.56
C ARG A 61 -1.62 5.74 -2.74
N PHE A 62 -0.53 5.13 -3.19
CA PHE A 62 0.80 5.26 -2.60
C PHE A 62 1.87 5.13 -3.67
N SER A 63 3.11 5.46 -3.33
CA SER A 63 4.26 5.20 -4.18
C SER A 63 5.05 4.00 -3.66
N PHE A 64 5.52 3.13 -4.55
CA PHE A 64 6.41 2.03 -4.25
C PHE A 64 7.85 2.44 -4.57
N THR A 65 8.75 2.27 -3.62
CA THR A 65 10.20 2.46 -3.81
C THR A 65 10.93 1.14 -3.55
N HIS A 66 11.95 0.86 -4.36
CA HIS A 66 12.89 -0.20 -4.04
C HIS A 66 13.81 0.31 -2.94
N THR A 67 13.68 -0.25 -1.73
CA THR A 67 14.76 -0.18 -0.75
C THR A 67 15.88 -1.06 -1.31
N PRO A 68 17.06 -0.54 -1.66
CA PRO A 68 18.15 -1.40 -2.08
C PRO A 68 18.48 -2.34 -0.93
N ASP A 69 18.40 -3.65 -1.18
CA ASP A 69 18.90 -4.65 -0.25
C ASP A 69 20.33 -4.26 0.10
N THR A 70 20.58 -3.92 1.36
CA THR A 70 21.94 -3.67 1.86
C THR A 70 22.65 -5.02 2.05
N GLU A 71 22.58 -5.88 1.04
CA GLU A 71 23.24 -7.18 0.95
C GLU A 71 23.93 -7.25 -0.43
N GLY A 72 24.88 -6.34 -0.64
CA GLY A 72 25.64 -6.27 -1.90
C GLY A 72 26.85 -5.34 -1.87
N THR A 73 26.97 -4.44 -0.88
CA THR A 73 28.07 -3.47 -0.77
C THR A 73 29.21 -3.97 0.12
N ASP A 74 29.64 -5.23 -0.06
CA ASP A 74 30.87 -5.72 0.60
C ASP A 74 31.81 -6.49 -0.33
N ARG A 75 31.59 -6.46 -1.65
CA ARG A 75 32.48 -7.09 -2.64
C ARG A 75 33.25 -6.14 -3.56
N ALA A 76 33.06 -4.82 -3.43
CA ALA A 76 33.68 -3.84 -4.34
C ALA A 76 34.84 -3.02 -3.75
N SER A 77 35.19 -3.18 -2.46
CA SER A 77 36.20 -2.33 -1.79
C SER A 77 37.53 -3.01 -1.49
N ALA A 78 37.82 -4.20 -2.04
CA ALA A 78 39.07 -4.94 -1.77
C ALA A 78 40.02 -5.06 -2.97
N ALA A 79 39.86 -4.24 -4.02
CA ALA A 79 40.80 -4.16 -5.14
C ALA A 79 41.13 -2.70 -5.45
N GLY A 80 42.09 -2.15 -4.70
CA GLY A 80 42.69 -0.84 -4.91
C GLY A 80 44.05 -0.78 -4.25
#